data_AF-A0A7L0HME5-F1
#
_entry.id   AF-A0A7L0HME5-F1
#
_cell.length_a   1.000
_cell.length_b   1.000
_cell.length_c   1.000
_cell.angle_alpha   90.00
_cell.angle_beta   90.00
_cell.angle_gamma   90.00
#
_symmetry.space_group_name_H-M   'P 1'
#
loop_
_entity.id
_entity.type
_entity.pdbx_description
1 polymer ?
#
loop_
_entity_poly.entity_id
_entity_poly.type
_entity_poly.pdbx_seq_one_letter_code
_entity_poly.pdbx_strand_id
1 'polypeptide(L)'
;VENVKQMFVQNLKDPPLYKNQPPVAGAIYWSRSLFYRIKHTIIRFQEVEGLLASEHGKEVKQIYLQVAKRMKEYEDHKYSHWRNETEHVLPQLLKNTLLTCSVTEEPITTKKSVRFIVNFSPVFREIIIETKYLEQLGFPVPEIARYVALQEDKYLRYANGLKKMLDRYHKLMETMNEAETKLLDDCIQELCRVFKLGHKRLTWSSLGIGDFIARCARAIRKFESLVHQIHNNSEDIKNTLLFIESTNLFKFPLSKTGDELPKVKDFFEYVKCERAKDVTHMVRKYSVIPQLLMKVERRVANTNNGKSPKLTSYYAYWENRIYQVLTQLILKNLQAFNAAVLANVPLFQTEAILSVPEIVLQPNASDIDKMTVQCIRDCVEVTKHFVRWMHGTCIECPPQHVEEDEVITFSFYSDVSQNPLIIEQALLITQNVHKLLASLSKYLKPWKKYQLLWKLDKGVVTERLAAEKPACVTFDEQLQFYLKVAQEVTQQPLIKDEQCIRLQLAPLVYMVQENARGWMTSLGKLLNESARKELFGLHEEIQVG
;
A
#
# COMPACT_ATOMS: atom_id res chain seq x y z
N VAL A 1 -16.29 -73.09 -5.11
CA VAL A 1 -17.64 -72.47 -5.20
C VAL A 1 -18.00 -71.72 -3.92
N GLU A 2 -17.83 -72.34 -2.75
CA GLU A 2 -18.17 -71.71 -1.46
C GLU A 2 -17.42 -70.40 -1.19
N ASN A 3 -16.11 -70.31 -1.49
CA ASN A 3 -15.36 -69.05 -1.35
C ASN A 3 -15.94 -67.92 -2.21
N VAL A 4 -16.39 -68.20 -3.44
CA VAL A 4 -16.99 -67.19 -4.31
C VAL A 4 -18.38 -66.79 -3.82
N LYS A 5 -19.15 -67.74 -3.27
CA LYS A 5 -20.43 -67.47 -2.62
C LYS A 5 -20.25 -66.59 -1.37
N GLN A 6 -19.24 -66.85 -0.54
CA GLN A 6 -18.90 -66.01 0.60
C GLN A 6 -18.48 -64.60 0.17
N MET A 7 -17.62 -64.48 -0.84
CA MET A 7 -17.23 -63.17 -1.42
C MET A 7 -18.42 -62.40 -2.00
N PHE A 8 -19.38 -63.11 -2.62
CA PHE A 8 -20.60 -62.52 -3.16
C PHE A 8 -21.54 -62.03 -2.04
N VAL A 9 -21.71 -62.79 -0.97
CA VAL A 9 -22.58 -62.44 0.16
C VAL A 9 -21.99 -61.30 1.00
N GLN A 10 -20.67 -61.27 1.20
CA GLN A 10 -19.98 -60.23 1.98
C GLN A 10 -20.01 -58.87 1.29
N ASN A 11 -19.83 -58.82 -0.03
CA ASN A 11 -19.76 -57.57 -0.80
C ASN A 11 -21.07 -57.22 -1.54
N LEU A 12 -22.20 -57.79 -1.10
CA LEU A 12 -23.50 -57.65 -1.76
C LEU A 12 -24.03 -56.20 -1.75
N LYS A 13 -23.64 -55.41 -0.73
CA LYS A 13 -24.07 -54.01 -0.56
C LYS A 13 -23.11 -53.00 -1.19
N ASP A 14 -21.81 -53.30 -1.24
CA ASP A 14 -20.78 -52.44 -1.82
C ASP A 14 -19.75 -53.32 -2.58
N PRO A 15 -20.00 -53.58 -3.87
CA PRO A 15 -19.09 -54.40 -4.67
C PRO A 15 -17.78 -53.63 -4.92
N PRO A 16 -16.61 -54.29 -4.96
CA PRO A 16 -15.35 -53.63 -5.27
C PRO A 16 -15.36 -53.13 -6.72
N LEU A 17 -15.58 -51.84 -6.91
CA LEU A 17 -15.59 -51.18 -8.22
C LEU A 17 -14.23 -50.58 -8.56
N TYR A 18 -13.85 -50.64 -9.84
CA TYR A 18 -12.70 -49.86 -10.34
C TYR A 18 -13.08 -48.37 -10.45
N LYS A 19 -12.09 -47.46 -10.33
CA LYS A 19 -12.28 -45.99 -10.24
C LYS A 19 -13.14 -45.33 -11.35
N ASN A 20 -13.43 -46.01 -12.45
CA ASN A 20 -14.21 -45.50 -13.59
C ASN A 20 -15.47 -46.32 -13.89
N GLN A 21 -15.83 -47.29 -13.03
CA GLN A 21 -17.04 -48.07 -13.18
C GLN A 21 -18.22 -47.41 -12.45
N PRO A 22 -19.39 -47.27 -13.09
CA PRO A 22 -20.54 -46.70 -12.43
C PRO A 22 -21.17 -47.70 -11.44
N PRO A 23 -21.99 -47.22 -10.49
CA PRO A 23 -22.46 -48.03 -9.36
C PRO A 23 -23.31 -49.24 -9.79
N VAL A 24 -24.22 -49.10 -10.75
CA VAL A 24 -25.10 -50.21 -11.18
C VAL A 24 -24.38 -51.13 -12.15
N ALA A 25 -23.84 -50.60 -13.25
CA ALA A 25 -23.22 -51.45 -14.28
C ALA A 25 -21.93 -52.12 -13.78
N GLY A 26 -21.19 -51.46 -12.88
CA GLY A 26 -20.02 -52.04 -12.20
C GLY A 26 -20.40 -53.18 -11.25
N ALA A 27 -21.49 -53.04 -10.50
CA ALA A 27 -22.00 -54.11 -9.64
C ALA A 27 -22.42 -55.35 -10.43
N ILE A 28 -23.06 -55.14 -11.59
CA ILE A 28 -23.44 -56.22 -12.51
C ILE A 28 -22.20 -56.85 -13.14
N TYR A 29 -21.22 -56.06 -13.58
CA TYR A 29 -19.96 -56.56 -14.12
C TYR A 29 -19.19 -57.42 -13.09
N TRP A 30 -19.14 -56.97 -11.84
CA TRP A 30 -18.54 -57.73 -10.75
C TRP A 30 -19.26 -59.07 -10.51
N SER A 31 -20.59 -59.06 -10.43
CA SER A 31 -21.42 -60.27 -10.34
C SER A 31 -21.11 -61.25 -11.48
N ARG A 32 -21.08 -60.75 -12.73
CA ARG A 32 -20.75 -61.56 -13.91
C ARG A 32 -19.33 -62.12 -13.87
N SER A 33 -18.35 -61.35 -13.41
CA SER A 33 -16.96 -61.82 -13.28
C SER A 33 -16.84 -62.99 -12.28
N LEU A 34 -17.52 -62.91 -11.13
CA LEU A 34 -17.59 -64.01 -10.17
C LEU A 34 -18.31 -65.23 -10.77
N PHE A 35 -19.40 -65.01 -11.49
CA PHE A 35 -20.11 -66.08 -12.20
C PHE A 35 -19.24 -66.76 -13.25
N TYR A 36 -18.53 -65.99 -14.10
CA TYR A 36 -17.63 -66.54 -15.12
C TYR A 36 -16.47 -67.33 -14.51
N ARG A 37 -15.92 -66.90 -13.36
CA ARG A 37 -14.90 -67.67 -12.63
C ARG A 37 -15.41 -69.03 -12.16
N ILE A 38 -16.61 -69.08 -11.60
CA ILE A 38 -17.22 -70.35 -11.19
C ILE A 38 -17.54 -71.21 -12.43
N LYS A 39 -18.15 -70.60 -13.46
CA LYS A 39 -18.54 -71.27 -14.71
C LYS A 39 -17.34 -71.90 -15.41
N HIS A 40 -16.25 -71.17 -15.58
CA HIS A 40 -15.02 -71.68 -16.21
C HIS A 40 -14.43 -72.87 -15.43
N THR A 41 -14.47 -72.81 -14.09
CA THR A 41 -14.01 -73.91 -13.23
C THR A 41 -14.89 -75.15 -13.41
N ILE A 42 -16.22 -74.97 -13.47
CA ILE A 42 -17.18 -76.08 -13.63
C ILE A 42 -17.14 -76.70 -15.03
N ILE A 43 -16.92 -75.89 -16.08
CA ILE A 43 -16.78 -76.40 -17.46
C ILE A 43 -15.57 -77.34 -17.55
N ARG A 44 -14.43 -77.00 -16.94
CA ARG A 44 -13.26 -77.90 -16.89
C ARG A 44 -13.53 -79.20 -16.14
N PHE A 45 -14.38 -79.16 -15.11
CA PHE A 45 -14.82 -80.38 -14.41
C PHE A 45 -15.85 -81.19 -15.21
N GLN A 46 -16.52 -80.59 -16.21
CA GLN A 46 -17.39 -81.32 -17.15
C GLN A 46 -16.62 -82.05 -18.24
N GLU A 47 -15.43 -81.58 -18.60
CA GLU A 47 -14.56 -82.22 -19.61
C GLU A 47 -13.94 -83.54 -19.13
N VAL A 48 -13.88 -83.78 -17.83
CA VAL A 48 -13.39 -85.03 -17.23
C VAL A 48 -14.57 -85.96 -16.95
N GLU A 49 -14.68 -87.05 -17.71
CA GLU A 49 -15.78 -88.03 -17.55
C GLU A 49 -15.82 -88.64 -16.13
N GLY A 50 -17.02 -88.69 -15.54
CA GLY A 50 -17.29 -89.35 -14.25
C GLY A 50 -17.16 -88.48 -12.98
N LEU A 51 -16.44 -87.35 -13.02
CA LEU A 51 -16.13 -86.57 -11.81
C LEU A 51 -17.34 -85.82 -11.23
N LEU A 52 -18.22 -85.31 -12.10
CA LEU A 52 -19.48 -84.64 -11.72
C LEU A 52 -20.66 -85.59 -11.49
N ALA A 53 -20.51 -86.88 -11.79
CA ALA A 53 -21.53 -87.91 -11.54
C ALA A 53 -21.45 -88.50 -10.12
N SER A 54 -20.33 -88.28 -9.43
CA SER A 54 -20.12 -88.61 -8.01
C SER A 54 -21.11 -87.87 -7.09
N GLU A 55 -21.36 -88.41 -5.89
CA GLU A 55 -22.24 -87.76 -4.89
C GLU A 55 -21.76 -86.33 -4.55
N HIS A 56 -20.45 -86.16 -4.33
CA HIS A 56 -19.84 -84.85 -4.12
C HIS A 56 -19.95 -83.92 -5.35
N GLY A 57 -19.88 -84.48 -6.58
CA GLY A 57 -20.08 -83.73 -7.82
C GLY A 57 -21.51 -83.20 -7.98
N LYS A 58 -22.52 -83.99 -7.56
CA LYS A 58 -23.93 -83.58 -7.55
C LYS A 58 -24.18 -82.46 -6.53
N GLU A 59 -23.58 -82.54 -5.34
CA GLU A 59 -23.65 -81.48 -4.33
C GLU A 59 -23.05 -80.16 -4.83
N VAL A 60 -21.85 -80.20 -5.41
CA VAL A 60 -21.20 -79.01 -5.99
C VAL A 60 -22.02 -78.42 -7.13
N LYS A 61 -22.66 -79.25 -7.96
CA LYS A 61 -23.58 -78.81 -9.02
C LYS A 61 -24.82 -78.12 -8.46
N GLN A 62 -25.42 -78.62 -7.38
CA GLN A 62 -26.56 -77.98 -6.71
C GLN A 62 -26.18 -76.64 -6.10
N ILE A 63 -25.05 -76.56 -5.40
CA ILE A 63 -24.55 -75.30 -4.82
C ILE A 63 -24.26 -74.29 -5.94
N TYR A 64 -23.67 -74.71 -7.05
CA TYR A 64 -23.47 -73.85 -8.21
C TYR A 64 -24.78 -73.31 -8.78
N LEU A 65 -25.78 -74.16 -9.00
CA LEU A 65 -27.07 -73.73 -9.55
C LEU A 65 -27.79 -72.74 -8.63
N GLN A 66 -27.71 -72.94 -7.31
CA GLN A 66 -28.25 -72.01 -6.32
C GLN A 66 -27.54 -70.66 -6.36
N VAL A 67 -26.20 -70.66 -6.41
CA VAL A 67 -25.39 -69.43 -6.51
C VAL A 67 -25.63 -68.71 -7.83
N ALA A 68 -25.71 -69.44 -8.95
CA ALA A 68 -26.01 -68.90 -10.27
C ALA A 68 -27.39 -68.24 -10.33
N LYS A 69 -28.41 -68.89 -9.76
CA LYS A 69 -29.77 -68.34 -9.67
C LYS A 69 -29.79 -67.05 -8.86
N ARG A 70 -29.14 -67.04 -7.69
CA ARG A 70 -29.06 -65.87 -6.81
C ARG A 70 -28.28 -64.70 -7.45
N MET A 71 -27.20 -64.98 -8.18
CA MET A 71 -26.45 -63.96 -8.93
C MET A 71 -27.30 -63.37 -10.07
N LYS A 72 -28.07 -64.20 -10.78
CA LYS A 72 -28.99 -63.74 -11.83
C LYS A 72 -30.13 -62.87 -11.27
N GLU A 73 -30.77 -63.32 -10.19
CA GLU A 73 -31.81 -62.54 -9.51
C GLU A 73 -31.29 -61.18 -9.03
N TYR A 74 -30.04 -61.12 -8.57
CA TYR A 74 -29.38 -59.87 -8.19
C TYR A 74 -29.13 -58.94 -9.40
N GLU A 75 -28.64 -59.48 -10.52
CA GLU A 75 -28.46 -58.72 -11.77
C GLU A 75 -29.78 -58.16 -12.29
N ASP A 76 -30.83 -59.00 -12.34
CA ASP A 76 -32.16 -58.61 -12.81
C ASP A 76 -32.77 -57.53 -11.90
N HIS A 77 -32.68 -57.69 -10.57
CA HIS A 77 -33.19 -56.69 -9.62
C HIS A 77 -32.48 -55.34 -9.75
N LYS A 78 -31.14 -55.34 -9.83
CA LYS A 78 -30.35 -54.11 -9.98
C LYS A 78 -30.64 -53.40 -11.30
N TYR A 79 -30.77 -54.14 -12.39
CA TYR A 79 -31.11 -53.60 -13.70
C TYR A 79 -32.55 -53.05 -13.73
N SER A 80 -33.54 -53.76 -13.19
CA SER A 80 -34.93 -53.28 -13.12
C SER A 80 -35.07 -52.01 -12.29
N HIS A 81 -34.39 -51.94 -11.14
CA HIS A 81 -34.36 -50.72 -10.33
C HIS A 81 -33.76 -49.55 -11.11
N TRP A 82 -32.59 -49.74 -11.72
CA TRP A 82 -31.95 -48.71 -12.53
C TRP A 82 -32.81 -48.21 -13.68
N ARG A 83 -33.50 -49.13 -14.37
CA ARG A 83 -34.38 -48.80 -15.50
C ARG A 83 -35.53 -47.89 -15.06
N ASN A 84 -36.22 -48.25 -13.98
CA ASN A 84 -37.33 -47.46 -13.45
C ASN A 84 -36.87 -46.08 -12.98
N GLU A 85 -35.77 -46.03 -12.21
CA GLU A 85 -35.18 -44.77 -11.76
C GLU A 85 -34.78 -43.87 -12.94
N THR A 86 -34.12 -44.43 -13.95
CA THR A 86 -33.67 -43.68 -15.13
C THR A 86 -34.87 -43.15 -15.95
N GLU A 87 -35.92 -43.95 -16.13
CA GLU A 87 -37.13 -43.53 -16.85
C GLU A 87 -37.87 -42.40 -16.13
N HIS A 88 -37.85 -42.34 -14.80
CA HIS A 88 -38.47 -41.26 -14.02
C HIS A 88 -37.59 -40.01 -13.87
N VAL A 89 -36.30 -40.20 -13.59
CA VAL A 89 -35.37 -39.11 -13.24
C VAL A 89 -34.85 -38.38 -14.48
N LEU A 90 -34.56 -39.09 -15.58
CA LEU A 90 -33.94 -38.49 -16.76
C LEU A 90 -34.81 -37.39 -17.42
N PRO A 91 -36.15 -37.56 -17.58
CA PRO A 91 -37.00 -36.49 -18.10
C PRO A 91 -37.08 -35.26 -17.18
N GLN A 92 -36.96 -35.46 -15.86
CA GLN A 92 -36.95 -34.36 -14.89
C GLN A 92 -35.63 -33.59 -14.97
N LEU A 93 -34.49 -34.29 -15.05
CA LEU A 93 -33.17 -33.68 -15.22
C LEU A 93 -33.05 -32.90 -16.53
N LEU A 94 -33.66 -33.36 -17.62
CA LEU A 94 -33.69 -32.64 -18.90
C LEU A 94 -34.54 -31.37 -18.86
N LYS A 95 -35.55 -31.31 -18.00
CA LYS A 95 -36.40 -30.14 -17.75
C LYS A 95 -35.77 -29.13 -16.78
N ASN A 96 -34.71 -29.51 -16.08
CA ASN A 96 -33.99 -28.59 -15.21
C ASN A 96 -33.36 -27.45 -16.02
N THR A 97 -33.37 -26.26 -15.41
CA THR A 97 -32.77 -25.07 -16.00
C THR A 97 -31.25 -25.17 -15.95
N LEU A 98 -30.55 -24.52 -16.88
CA LEU A 98 -29.09 -24.67 -17.05
C LEU A 98 -28.27 -24.12 -15.88
N LEU A 99 -28.81 -23.12 -15.18
CA LEU A 99 -28.12 -22.38 -14.12
C LEU A 99 -28.95 -22.40 -12.84
N THR A 100 -28.31 -22.70 -11.72
CA THR A 100 -28.87 -22.49 -10.38
C THR A 100 -28.27 -21.22 -9.80
N CYS A 101 -29.12 -20.39 -9.18
CA CYS A 101 -28.71 -19.16 -8.52
C CYS A 101 -28.65 -19.42 -7.02
N SER A 102 -27.45 -19.43 -6.44
CA SER A 102 -27.28 -19.41 -4.99
C SER A 102 -27.02 -17.97 -4.56
N VAL A 103 -27.93 -17.41 -3.74
CA VAL A 103 -27.67 -16.15 -3.06
C VAL A 103 -26.87 -16.49 -1.80
N THR A 104 -25.59 -16.18 -1.80
CA THR A 104 -24.77 -16.24 -0.58
C THR A 104 -24.88 -14.90 0.11
N GLU A 105 -25.57 -14.86 1.24
CA GLU A 105 -25.50 -13.76 2.19
C GLU A 105 -24.22 -13.92 3.01
N GLU A 106 -23.23 -13.07 2.77
CA GLU A 106 -22.09 -12.93 3.68
C GLU A 106 -22.51 -12.03 4.86
N PRO A 107 -22.35 -12.45 6.12
CA PRO A 107 -22.93 -11.76 7.28
C PRO A 107 -22.27 -10.40 7.63
N ILE A 108 -21.26 -9.96 6.87
CA ILE A 108 -20.43 -8.79 7.22
C ILE A 108 -20.61 -7.63 6.23
N THR A 109 -21.14 -7.87 5.03
CA THR A 109 -21.50 -6.80 4.10
C THR A 109 -22.88 -7.05 3.52
N THR A 110 -23.72 -6.03 3.49
CA THR A 110 -25.06 -6.02 2.89
C THR A 110 -25.02 -6.13 1.34
N LYS A 111 -24.14 -6.98 0.80
CA LYS A 111 -24.01 -7.26 -0.62
C LYS A 111 -24.62 -8.61 -0.96
N LYS A 112 -25.71 -8.59 -1.72
CA LYS A 112 -26.29 -9.76 -2.38
C LYS A 112 -25.36 -10.22 -3.50
N SER A 113 -24.41 -11.08 -3.18
CA SER A 113 -23.59 -11.77 -4.16
C SER A 113 -24.42 -12.86 -4.83
N VAL A 114 -24.85 -12.61 -6.07
CA VAL A 114 -25.59 -13.58 -6.88
C VAL A 114 -24.57 -14.52 -7.53
N ARG A 115 -24.39 -15.71 -6.96
CA ARG A 115 -23.48 -16.72 -7.53
C ARG A 115 -24.27 -17.67 -8.42
N PHE A 116 -23.87 -17.75 -9.68
CA PHE A 116 -24.46 -18.67 -10.65
C PHE A 116 -23.64 -19.95 -10.70
N ILE A 117 -24.28 -21.10 -10.60
CA ILE A 117 -23.65 -22.42 -10.70
C ILE A 117 -24.32 -23.17 -11.84
N VAL A 118 -23.53 -23.92 -12.62
CA VAL A 118 -24.09 -24.79 -13.67
C VAL A 118 -24.87 -25.91 -13.00
N ASN A 119 -26.15 -26.04 -13.36
CA ASN A 119 -27.02 -27.10 -12.86
C ASN A 119 -26.80 -28.40 -13.64
N PHE A 120 -25.59 -28.93 -13.53
CA PHE A 120 -25.21 -30.22 -14.12
C PHE A 120 -25.11 -31.26 -13.01
N SER A 121 -26.20 -32.00 -12.80
CA SER A 121 -26.28 -33.01 -11.74
C SER A 121 -25.27 -34.13 -11.97
N PRO A 122 -24.52 -34.57 -10.94
CA PRO A 122 -23.63 -35.73 -11.05
C PRO A 122 -24.41 -36.99 -11.49
N VAL A 123 -25.67 -37.10 -11.06
CA VAL A 123 -26.59 -38.19 -11.44
C VAL A 123 -26.83 -38.22 -12.96
N PHE A 124 -26.84 -37.06 -13.64
CA PHE A 124 -27.00 -37.02 -15.10
C PHE A 124 -25.78 -37.63 -15.81
N ARG A 125 -24.57 -37.37 -15.30
CA ARG A 125 -23.33 -37.97 -15.81
C ARG A 125 -23.26 -39.46 -15.51
N GLU A 126 -23.70 -39.88 -14.32
CA GLU A 126 -23.78 -41.29 -13.93
C GLU A 126 -24.70 -42.07 -14.85
N ILE A 127 -25.90 -41.57 -15.14
CA ILE A 127 -26.86 -42.20 -16.06
C ILE A 127 -26.26 -42.38 -17.48
N ILE A 128 -25.53 -41.37 -17.98
CA ILE A 128 -24.87 -41.45 -19.29
C ILE A 128 -23.83 -42.58 -19.32
N ILE A 129 -22.99 -42.66 -18.28
CA ILE A 129 -21.95 -43.67 -18.17
C ILE A 129 -22.59 -45.05 -18.00
N GLU A 130 -23.60 -45.20 -17.15
CA GLU A 130 -24.33 -46.45 -16.92
C GLU A 130 -25.00 -46.97 -18.19
N THR A 131 -25.61 -46.09 -18.98
CA THR A 131 -26.24 -46.43 -20.26
C THR A 131 -25.22 -47.10 -21.20
N LYS A 132 -24.01 -46.53 -21.33
CA LYS A 132 -22.95 -47.08 -22.19
C LYS A 132 -22.47 -48.46 -21.72
N TYR A 133 -22.25 -48.62 -20.42
CA TYR A 133 -21.79 -49.90 -19.87
C TYR A 133 -22.88 -50.98 -19.92
N LEU A 134 -24.15 -50.63 -19.69
CA LEU A 134 -25.27 -51.59 -19.77
C LEU A 134 -25.53 -52.04 -21.21
N GLU A 135 -25.38 -51.14 -22.19
CA GLU A 135 -25.45 -51.49 -23.62
C GLU A 135 -24.30 -52.44 -24.01
N GLN A 136 -23.07 -52.19 -23.55
CA GLN A 136 -21.93 -53.10 -23.74
C GLN A 136 -22.14 -54.48 -23.08
N LEU A 137 -22.86 -54.52 -21.96
CA LEU A 137 -23.23 -55.76 -21.27
C LEU A 137 -24.40 -56.49 -21.93
N GLY A 138 -24.98 -55.94 -23.00
CA GLY A 138 -26.06 -56.56 -23.78
C GLY A 138 -27.46 -56.40 -23.20
N PHE A 139 -27.66 -55.48 -22.25
CA PHE A 139 -28.99 -55.18 -21.72
C PHE A 139 -29.76 -54.22 -22.64
N PRO A 140 -31.09 -54.35 -22.76
CA PRO A 140 -31.90 -53.36 -23.47
C PRO A 140 -31.92 -52.06 -22.67
N VAL A 141 -31.56 -50.94 -23.28
CA VAL A 141 -31.50 -49.64 -22.60
C VAL A 141 -32.67 -48.76 -23.05
N PRO A 142 -33.32 -47.96 -22.17
CA PRO A 142 -34.37 -47.03 -22.57
C PRO A 142 -33.92 -46.07 -23.69
N GLU A 143 -34.79 -45.81 -24.65
CA GLU A 143 -34.42 -45.03 -25.86
C GLU A 143 -33.98 -43.60 -25.53
N ILE A 144 -34.60 -42.98 -24.52
CA ILE A 144 -34.26 -41.63 -24.04
C ILE A 144 -32.84 -41.63 -23.46
N ALA A 145 -32.46 -42.65 -22.69
CA ALA A 145 -31.13 -42.79 -22.11
C ALA A 145 -30.06 -43.03 -23.19
N ARG A 146 -30.38 -43.87 -24.18
CA ARG A 146 -29.52 -44.11 -25.35
C ARG A 146 -29.29 -42.83 -26.16
N TYR A 147 -30.34 -42.05 -26.43
CA TYR A 147 -30.22 -40.77 -27.14
C TYR A 147 -29.34 -39.76 -26.38
N VAL A 148 -29.53 -39.64 -25.05
CA VAL A 148 -28.73 -38.75 -24.21
C VAL A 148 -27.26 -39.19 -24.15
N ALA A 149 -26.99 -40.49 -24.08
CA ALA A 149 -25.62 -41.01 -24.07
C ALA A 149 -24.89 -40.81 -25.41
N LEU A 150 -25.60 -40.87 -26.54
CA LEU A 150 -25.07 -40.51 -27.86
C LEU A 150 -24.69 -39.02 -27.95
N GLN A 151 -25.37 -38.16 -27.17
CA GLN A 151 -25.10 -36.72 -27.11
C GLN A 151 -24.19 -36.30 -25.95
N GLU A 152 -23.51 -37.23 -25.27
CA GLU A 152 -22.65 -36.93 -24.12
C GLU A 152 -21.66 -35.80 -24.41
N ASP A 153 -20.93 -35.89 -25.52
CA ASP A 153 -19.92 -34.89 -25.89
C ASP A 153 -20.52 -33.50 -26.03
N LYS A 154 -21.75 -33.39 -26.53
CA LYS A 154 -22.47 -32.13 -26.68
C LYS A 154 -22.83 -31.55 -25.31
N TYR A 155 -23.37 -32.36 -24.40
CA TYR A 155 -23.71 -31.94 -23.04
C TYR A 155 -22.47 -31.55 -22.22
N LEU A 156 -21.39 -32.32 -22.31
CA LEU A 156 -20.12 -32.01 -21.65
C LEU A 156 -19.50 -30.72 -22.19
N ARG A 157 -19.55 -30.49 -23.51
CA ARG A 157 -19.09 -29.22 -24.11
C ARG A 157 -19.91 -28.03 -23.59
N TYR A 158 -21.23 -28.16 -23.48
CA TYR A 158 -22.08 -27.09 -22.93
C TYR A 158 -21.83 -26.86 -21.44
N ALA A 159 -21.75 -27.92 -20.63
CA ALA A 159 -21.46 -27.81 -19.20
C ALA A 159 -20.09 -27.16 -18.95
N ASN A 160 -19.06 -27.59 -19.67
CA ASN A 160 -17.73 -27.00 -19.58
C ASN A 160 -17.70 -25.55 -20.09
N GLY A 161 -18.43 -25.24 -21.17
CA GLY A 161 -18.56 -23.88 -21.70
C GLY A 161 -19.21 -22.93 -20.69
N LEU A 162 -20.32 -23.34 -20.09
CA LEU A 162 -21.02 -22.59 -19.03
C LEU A 162 -20.13 -22.43 -17.80
N LYS A 163 -19.45 -23.49 -17.35
CA LYS A 163 -18.54 -23.44 -16.20
C LYS A 163 -17.40 -22.45 -16.43
N LYS A 164 -16.68 -22.58 -17.55
CA LYS A 164 -15.58 -21.66 -17.91
C LYS A 164 -16.03 -20.20 -17.99
N MET A 165 -17.24 -19.97 -18.50
CA MET A 165 -17.83 -18.64 -18.61
C MET A 165 -18.16 -18.05 -17.24
N LEU A 166 -18.76 -18.84 -16.34
CA LEU A 166 -19.08 -18.42 -14.98
C LEU A 166 -17.81 -18.20 -14.14
N ASP A 167 -16.81 -19.07 -14.26
CA ASP A 167 -15.53 -18.93 -13.57
C ASP A 167 -14.84 -17.62 -13.98
N ARG A 168 -14.89 -17.25 -15.26
CA ARG A 168 -14.39 -15.93 -15.73
C ARG A 168 -15.17 -14.78 -15.11
N TYR A 169 -16.49 -14.86 -15.04
CA TYR A 169 -17.32 -13.83 -14.42
C TYR A 169 -17.01 -13.68 -12.92
N HIS A 170 -16.97 -14.77 -12.15
CA HIS A 170 -16.66 -14.72 -10.73
C HIS A 170 -15.26 -14.16 -10.47
N LYS A 171 -14.25 -14.59 -11.25
CA LYS A 171 -12.89 -14.05 -11.15
C LYS A 171 -12.86 -12.54 -11.40
N LEU A 172 -13.64 -12.02 -12.34
CA LEU A 172 -13.74 -10.57 -12.59
C LEU A 172 -14.46 -9.84 -11.44
N MET A 173 -15.44 -10.47 -10.79
CA MET A 173 -16.10 -9.88 -9.62
C MET A 173 -15.16 -9.80 -8.41
N GLU A 174 -14.26 -10.77 -8.24
CA GLU A 174 -13.28 -10.81 -7.14
C GLU A 174 -12.17 -9.75 -7.29
N THR A 175 -11.85 -9.30 -8.50
CA THR A 175 -10.76 -8.32 -8.71
C THR A 175 -11.18 -6.86 -8.51
N MET A 176 -12.48 -6.57 -8.45
CA MET A 176 -12.99 -5.20 -8.37
C MET A 176 -13.10 -4.70 -6.93
N ASN A 177 -12.76 -3.43 -6.71
CA ASN A 177 -13.01 -2.78 -5.42
C ASN A 177 -14.48 -2.34 -5.26
N GLU A 178 -14.85 -1.88 -4.08
CA GLU A 178 -16.24 -1.47 -3.81
C GLU A 178 -16.70 -0.29 -4.68
N ALA A 179 -15.83 0.67 -4.97
CA ALA A 179 -16.15 1.83 -5.80
C ALA A 179 -16.37 1.43 -7.26
N GLU A 180 -15.54 0.53 -7.80
CA GLU A 180 -15.67 -0.05 -9.14
C GLU A 180 -16.93 -0.93 -9.26
N THR A 181 -17.26 -1.69 -8.22
CA THR A 181 -18.49 -2.51 -8.20
C THR A 181 -19.73 -1.62 -8.25
N LYS A 182 -19.76 -0.51 -7.50
CA LYS A 182 -20.86 0.46 -7.54
C LYS A 182 -20.93 1.18 -8.89
N LEU A 183 -19.78 1.56 -9.45
CA LEU A 183 -19.68 2.20 -10.76
C LEU A 183 -20.26 1.33 -11.88
N LEU A 184 -20.03 0.02 -11.80
CA LEU A 184 -20.41 -0.96 -12.82
C LEU A 184 -21.71 -1.69 -12.51
N ASP A 185 -22.47 -1.29 -11.50
CA ASP A 185 -23.69 -1.99 -11.09
C ASP A 185 -24.69 -2.13 -12.25
N ASP A 186 -24.91 -1.08 -13.04
CA ASP A 186 -25.77 -1.14 -14.23
C ASP A 186 -25.32 -2.23 -15.23
N CYS A 187 -24.02 -2.31 -15.49
CA CYS A 187 -23.43 -3.33 -16.37
C CYS A 187 -23.53 -4.74 -15.77
N ILE A 188 -23.36 -4.86 -14.46
CA ILE A 188 -23.52 -6.11 -13.71
C ILE A 188 -24.98 -6.55 -13.76
N GLN A 189 -25.95 -5.64 -13.62
CA GLN A 189 -27.38 -5.93 -13.72
C GLN A 189 -27.74 -6.36 -15.15
N GLU A 190 -27.18 -5.73 -16.19
CA GLU A 190 -27.38 -6.14 -17.58
C GLU A 190 -26.85 -7.57 -17.82
N LEU A 191 -25.63 -7.88 -17.35
CA LEU A 191 -25.09 -9.25 -17.41
C LEU A 191 -25.96 -10.24 -16.64
N CYS A 192 -26.41 -9.88 -15.44
CA CYS A 192 -27.32 -10.70 -14.64
C CYS A 192 -28.65 -10.95 -15.38
N ARG A 193 -29.17 -9.98 -16.14
CA ARG A 193 -30.37 -10.18 -16.99
C ARG A 193 -30.11 -11.21 -18.09
N VAL A 194 -28.94 -11.18 -18.72
CA VAL A 194 -28.54 -12.20 -19.70
C VAL A 194 -28.44 -13.57 -19.04
N PHE A 195 -27.83 -13.69 -17.86
CA PHE A 195 -27.76 -14.97 -17.13
C PHE A 195 -29.13 -15.48 -16.67
N LYS A 196 -30.06 -14.59 -16.29
CA LYS A 196 -31.44 -14.94 -15.91
C LYS A 196 -32.20 -15.66 -17.02
N LEU A 197 -31.85 -15.46 -18.30
CA LEU A 197 -32.44 -16.22 -19.41
C LEU A 197 -32.05 -17.71 -19.33
N GLY A 198 -30.81 -18.01 -18.94
CA GLY A 198 -30.33 -19.38 -18.71
C GLY A 198 -30.89 -20.03 -17.43
N HIS A 199 -31.24 -19.21 -16.44
CA HIS A 199 -31.85 -19.68 -15.19
C HIS A 199 -33.36 -19.92 -15.30
N LYS A 200 -34.09 -19.19 -16.16
CA LYS A 200 -35.56 -19.24 -16.22
C LYS A 200 -36.16 -19.90 -17.46
N ARG A 201 -35.50 -19.83 -18.62
CA ARG A 201 -36.10 -20.21 -19.92
C ARG A 201 -35.40 -21.35 -20.63
N LEU A 202 -34.10 -21.53 -20.41
CA LEU A 202 -33.34 -22.58 -21.08
C LEU A 202 -33.22 -23.81 -20.19
N THR A 203 -33.63 -24.94 -20.76
CA THR A 203 -33.50 -26.29 -20.20
C THR A 203 -32.45 -27.07 -21.00
N TRP A 204 -31.97 -28.20 -20.46
CA TRP A 204 -31.01 -29.07 -21.17
C TRP A 204 -31.56 -29.66 -22.49
N SER A 205 -32.87 -29.64 -22.71
CA SER A 205 -33.52 -30.00 -23.97
C SER A 205 -33.51 -28.89 -25.03
N SER A 206 -33.06 -27.68 -24.70
CA SER A 206 -33.12 -26.52 -25.60
C SER A 206 -32.05 -26.58 -26.70
N LEU A 207 -32.41 -26.28 -27.95
CA LEU A 207 -31.46 -26.25 -29.08
C LEU A 207 -30.51 -25.03 -29.05
N GLY A 208 -30.90 -23.94 -28.37
CA GLY A 208 -30.18 -22.66 -28.35
C GLY A 208 -29.08 -22.51 -27.29
N ILE A 209 -28.63 -23.59 -26.63
CA ILE A 209 -27.62 -23.52 -25.55
C ILE A 209 -26.28 -22.99 -26.08
N GLY A 210 -25.87 -23.42 -27.27
CA GLY A 210 -24.64 -22.94 -27.91
C GLY A 210 -24.66 -21.43 -28.17
N ASP A 211 -25.74 -20.91 -28.74
CA ASP A 211 -25.92 -19.47 -28.98
C ASP A 211 -25.98 -18.67 -27.69
N PHE A 212 -26.62 -19.23 -26.65
CA PHE A 212 -26.65 -18.63 -25.33
C PHE A 212 -25.25 -18.49 -24.72
N ILE A 213 -24.44 -19.56 -24.76
CA ILE A 213 -23.05 -19.53 -24.30
C ILE A 213 -22.26 -18.48 -25.11
N ALA A 214 -22.42 -18.43 -26.43
CA ALA A 214 -21.74 -17.45 -27.27
C ALA A 214 -22.15 -15.99 -26.97
N ARG A 215 -23.44 -15.74 -26.71
CA ARG A 215 -23.95 -14.41 -26.30
C ARG A 215 -23.40 -13.99 -24.94
N CYS A 216 -23.45 -14.87 -23.94
CA CYS A 216 -22.92 -14.61 -22.61
C CYS A 216 -21.40 -14.41 -22.63
N ALA A 217 -20.65 -15.25 -23.35
CA ALA A 217 -19.21 -15.10 -23.50
C ALA A 217 -18.82 -13.80 -24.22
N ARG A 218 -19.65 -13.29 -25.12
CA ARG A 218 -19.44 -11.98 -25.76
C ARG A 218 -19.72 -10.83 -24.79
N ALA A 219 -20.78 -10.93 -24.00
CA ALA A 219 -21.12 -9.93 -22.98
C ALA A 219 -20.04 -9.86 -21.88
N ILE A 220 -19.56 -11.00 -21.40
CA ILE A 220 -18.44 -11.07 -20.44
C ILE A 220 -17.17 -10.49 -21.04
N ARG A 221 -16.83 -10.80 -22.31
CA ARG A 221 -15.66 -10.19 -22.96
C ARG A 221 -15.73 -8.66 -23.05
N LYS A 222 -16.92 -8.11 -23.34
CA LYS A 222 -17.12 -6.65 -23.34
C LYS A 222 -16.93 -6.07 -21.93
N PHE A 223 -17.48 -6.73 -20.92
CA PHE A 223 -17.32 -6.33 -19.52
C PHE A 223 -15.87 -6.44 -19.04
N GLU A 224 -15.19 -7.52 -19.35
CA GLU A 224 -13.77 -7.74 -19.06
C GLU A 224 -12.90 -6.63 -19.67
N SER A 225 -13.15 -6.26 -20.93
CA SER A 225 -12.47 -5.13 -21.56
C SER A 225 -12.73 -3.80 -20.86
N LEU A 226 -13.94 -3.57 -20.35
CA LEU A 226 -14.31 -2.36 -19.62
C LEU A 226 -13.57 -2.31 -18.27
N VAL A 227 -13.62 -3.41 -17.51
CA VAL A 227 -12.93 -3.55 -16.22
C VAL A 227 -11.43 -3.35 -16.38
N HIS A 228 -10.82 -3.98 -17.39
CA HIS A 228 -9.39 -3.83 -17.64
C HIS A 228 -8.99 -2.37 -17.94
N GLN A 229 -9.80 -1.64 -18.70
CA GLN A 229 -9.56 -0.20 -18.95
C GLN A 229 -9.69 0.64 -17.68
N ILE A 230 -10.67 0.34 -16.82
CA ILE A 230 -10.84 1.02 -15.53
C ILE A 230 -9.64 0.73 -14.62
N HIS A 231 -9.20 -0.53 -14.57
CA HIS A 231 -8.01 -0.93 -13.81
C HIS A 231 -6.74 -0.26 -14.31
N ASN A 232 -6.53 -0.16 -15.63
CA ASN A 232 -5.37 0.56 -16.17
C ASN A 232 -5.39 2.04 -15.77
N ASN A 233 -6.54 2.72 -15.88
CA ASN A 233 -6.66 4.12 -15.43
C ASN A 233 -6.48 4.26 -13.91
N SER A 234 -7.03 3.33 -13.13
CA SER A 234 -6.88 3.25 -11.67
C SER A 234 -5.42 3.08 -11.29
N GLU A 235 -4.67 2.26 -12.03
CA GLU A 235 -3.24 2.06 -11.84
C GLU A 235 -2.42 3.30 -12.18
N ASP A 236 -2.75 4.00 -13.29
CA ASP A 236 -2.12 5.27 -13.63
C ASP A 236 -2.33 6.34 -12.55
N ILE A 237 -3.54 6.41 -11.98
CA ILE A 237 -3.84 7.31 -10.85
C ILE A 237 -3.03 6.88 -9.62
N LYS A 238 -3.02 5.58 -9.26
CA LYS A 238 -2.23 5.08 -8.12
C LYS A 238 -0.74 5.39 -8.28
N ASN A 239 -0.16 5.18 -9.46
CA ASN A 239 1.25 5.49 -9.73
C ASN A 239 1.53 6.98 -9.57
N THR A 240 0.62 7.84 -10.02
CA THR A 240 0.70 9.28 -9.80
C THR A 240 0.66 9.63 -8.31
N LEU A 241 -0.23 8.99 -7.55
CA LEU A 241 -0.35 9.20 -6.11
C LEU A 241 0.88 8.68 -5.34
N LEU A 242 1.42 7.52 -5.71
CA LEU A 242 2.65 6.96 -5.12
C LEU A 242 3.84 7.89 -5.37
N PHE A 243 3.96 8.44 -6.58
CA PHE A 243 4.98 9.44 -6.88
C PHE A 243 4.84 10.66 -5.96
N ILE A 244 3.62 11.21 -5.82
CA ILE A 244 3.36 12.33 -4.92
C ILE A 244 3.73 11.95 -3.48
N GLU A 245 3.30 10.80 -2.98
CA GLU A 245 3.57 10.31 -1.62
C GLU A 245 5.07 10.16 -1.31
N SER A 246 5.86 9.69 -2.29
CA SER A 246 7.29 9.42 -2.15
C SER A 246 8.18 10.66 -2.29
N THR A 247 7.61 11.82 -2.62
CA THR A 247 8.37 13.04 -2.88
C THR A 247 8.98 13.60 -1.59
N ASN A 248 10.28 13.92 -1.63
CA ASN A 248 10.99 14.55 -0.52
C ASN A 248 10.88 16.08 -0.61
N LEU A 249 10.21 16.70 0.37
CA LEU A 249 9.99 18.15 0.51
C LEU A 249 11.08 18.87 1.32
N PHE A 250 12.05 18.12 1.86
CA PHE A 250 13.22 18.61 2.59
C PHE A 250 14.50 18.09 1.95
N LYS A 251 14.93 18.75 0.86
CA LYS A 251 16.22 18.49 0.23
C LYS A 251 17.28 19.40 0.85
N PHE A 252 18.37 18.79 1.33
CA PHE A 252 19.48 19.51 1.92
C PHE A 252 20.59 19.72 0.87
N PRO A 253 21.29 20.85 0.90
CA PRO A 253 22.40 21.10 -0.02
C PRO A 253 23.53 20.10 0.26
N LEU A 254 24.09 19.52 -0.80
CA LEU A 254 25.27 18.66 -0.71
C LEU A 254 26.50 19.52 -0.44
N SER A 255 27.30 19.17 0.57
CA SER A 255 28.58 19.86 0.80
C SER A 255 29.54 19.48 -0.32
N LYS A 256 30.09 20.48 -1.03
CA LYS A 256 31.06 20.26 -2.13
C LYS A 256 32.46 19.91 -1.61
N THR A 257 32.74 20.29 -0.38
CA THR A 257 33.91 20.01 0.44
C THR A 257 33.37 19.75 1.85
N GLY A 258 33.86 18.76 2.58
CA GLY A 258 33.28 18.33 3.88
C GLY A 258 33.20 19.42 4.96
N ASP A 259 33.82 20.58 4.74
CA ASP A 259 33.93 21.65 5.74
C ASP A 259 33.00 22.85 5.52
N GLU A 260 32.50 23.12 4.31
CA GLU A 260 31.67 24.29 4.03
C GLU A 260 30.17 23.96 4.12
N LEU A 261 29.56 24.30 5.26
CA LEU A 261 28.12 24.25 5.45
C LEU A 261 27.47 25.58 5.02
N PRO A 262 26.22 25.56 4.52
CA PRO A 262 25.48 26.77 4.20
C PRO A 262 25.20 27.58 5.47
N LYS A 263 25.15 28.92 5.35
CA LYS A 263 24.61 29.76 6.43
C LYS A 263 23.13 29.46 6.62
N VAL A 264 22.61 29.72 7.82
CA VAL A 264 21.19 29.46 8.16
C VAL A 264 20.21 30.00 7.09
N LYS A 265 20.39 31.25 6.65
CA LYS A 265 19.52 31.88 5.63
C LYS A 265 19.57 31.15 4.30
N ASP A 266 20.77 30.83 3.82
CA ASP A 266 20.98 30.16 2.55
C ASP A 266 20.42 28.73 2.57
N PHE A 267 20.54 28.04 3.71
CA PHE A 267 19.97 26.71 3.91
C PHE A 267 18.44 26.70 3.76
N PHE A 268 17.74 27.56 4.49
CA PHE A 268 16.28 27.61 4.44
C PHE A 268 15.76 28.09 3.08
N GLU A 269 16.45 29.03 2.43
CA GLU A 269 16.10 29.46 1.08
C GLU A 269 16.31 28.34 0.05
N TYR A 270 17.41 27.57 0.16
CA TYR A 270 17.65 26.41 -0.69
C TYR A 270 16.54 25.36 -0.56
N VAL A 271 16.16 25.00 0.67
CA VAL A 271 15.06 24.05 0.94
C VAL A 271 13.76 24.56 0.31
N LYS A 272 13.45 25.85 0.46
CA LYS A 272 12.27 26.48 -0.11
C LYS A 272 12.27 26.44 -1.64
N CYS A 273 13.38 26.78 -2.29
CA CYS A 273 13.51 26.73 -3.74
C CYS A 273 13.36 25.31 -4.30
N GLU A 274 14.02 24.32 -3.69
CA GLU A 274 13.92 22.92 -4.11
C GLU A 274 12.49 22.39 -3.92
N ARG A 275 11.86 22.69 -2.78
CA ARG A 275 10.46 22.34 -2.53
C ARG A 275 9.53 22.90 -3.61
N ALA A 276 9.70 24.17 -4.00
CA ALA A 276 8.87 24.80 -5.03
C ALA A 276 8.97 24.09 -6.40
N LYS A 277 10.16 23.58 -6.77
CA LYS A 277 10.35 22.77 -7.98
C LYS A 277 9.57 21.46 -7.90
N ASP A 278 9.67 20.77 -6.76
CA ASP A 278 8.97 19.49 -6.54
C ASP A 278 7.44 19.69 -6.52
N VAL A 279 6.95 20.74 -5.86
CA VAL A 279 5.53 21.13 -5.87
C VAL A 279 5.03 21.32 -7.31
N THR A 280 5.78 22.07 -8.12
CA THR A 280 5.40 22.31 -9.52
C THR A 280 5.28 21.00 -10.30
N HIS A 281 6.17 20.04 -10.05
CA HIS A 281 6.11 18.73 -10.69
C HIS A 281 4.92 17.89 -10.20
N MET A 282 4.67 17.87 -8.89
CA MET A 282 3.53 17.15 -8.30
C MET A 282 2.19 17.69 -8.80
N VAL A 283 2.01 19.01 -8.86
CA VAL A 283 0.78 19.66 -9.32
C VAL A 283 0.51 19.33 -10.80
N ARG A 284 1.54 19.32 -11.65
CA ARG A 284 1.41 18.90 -13.06
C ARG A 284 0.96 17.45 -13.22
N LYS A 285 1.38 16.56 -12.32
CA LYS A 285 0.94 15.16 -12.32
C LYS A 285 -0.50 15.05 -11.81
N TYR A 286 -0.82 15.77 -10.74
CA TYR A 286 -2.17 15.85 -10.17
C TYR A 286 -3.21 16.32 -11.18
N SER A 287 -2.90 17.35 -11.99
CA SER A 287 -3.85 17.91 -12.98
C SER A 287 -4.25 16.94 -14.09
N VAL A 288 -3.56 15.80 -14.22
CA VAL A 288 -3.91 14.73 -15.17
C VAL A 288 -5.00 13.80 -14.62
N ILE A 289 -5.16 13.70 -13.30
CA ILE A 289 -6.12 12.79 -12.65
C ILE A 289 -7.57 13.05 -13.13
N PRO A 290 -8.08 14.30 -13.16
CA PRO A 290 -9.41 14.58 -13.71
C PRO A 290 -9.59 14.08 -15.14
N GLN A 291 -8.56 14.16 -15.98
CA GLN A 291 -8.61 13.67 -17.36
C GLN A 291 -8.71 12.15 -17.44
N LEU A 292 -8.02 11.42 -16.54
CA LEU A 292 -8.14 9.96 -16.43
C LEU A 292 -9.55 9.56 -15.95
N LEU A 293 -10.11 10.29 -15.01
CA LEU A 293 -11.47 10.07 -14.51
C LEU A 293 -12.53 10.36 -15.58
N MET A 294 -12.38 11.43 -16.35
CA MET A 294 -13.27 11.71 -17.49
C MET A 294 -13.16 10.66 -18.59
N LYS A 295 -12.00 10.03 -18.82
CA LYS A 295 -11.88 8.88 -19.71
C LYS A 295 -12.72 7.69 -19.22
N VAL A 296 -12.77 7.44 -17.91
CA VAL A 296 -13.65 6.42 -17.32
C VAL A 296 -15.13 6.81 -17.51
N GLU A 297 -15.48 8.07 -17.26
CA GLU A 297 -16.84 8.60 -17.47
C GLU A 297 -17.33 8.35 -18.90
N ARG A 298 -16.47 8.60 -19.89
CA ARG A 298 -16.78 8.43 -21.31
C ARG A 298 -17.12 6.99 -21.67
N ARG A 299 -16.58 6.01 -20.93
CA ARG A 299 -16.79 4.59 -21.19
C ARG A 299 -18.00 4.02 -20.45
N VAL A 300 -18.25 4.51 -19.23
CA VAL A 300 -19.32 3.97 -18.38
C VAL A 300 -20.64 4.72 -18.59
N ALA A 301 -20.59 6.05 -18.71
CA ALA A 301 -21.77 6.91 -18.79
C ALA A 301 -21.98 7.56 -20.17
N ASN A 302 -21.05 7.35 -21.12
CA ASN A 302 -21.02 8.05 -22.42
C ASN A 302 -21.01 9.59 -22.30
N THR A 303 -20.57 10.12 -21.16
CA THR A 303 -20.40 11.55 -20.90
C THR A 303 -18.93 11.86 -20.61
N ASN A 304 -18.51 13.12 -20.78
CA ASN A 304 -17.13 13.53 -20.53
C ASN A 304 -17.08 14.91 -19.88
N ASN A 305 -18.00 15.17 -18.97
CA ASN A 305 -18.14 16.49 -18.34
C ASN A 305 -17.64 16.52 -16.89
N GLY A 306 -17.27 15.38 -16.31
CA GLY A 306 -16.77 15.29 -14.94
C GLY A 306 -17.85 15.41 -13.87
N LYS A 307 -19.13 15.40 -14.26
CA LYS A 307 -20.31 15.61 -13.39
C LYS A 307 -21.34 14.50 -13.49
N SER A 308 -20.97 13.34 -14.03
CA SER A 308 -21.93 12.24 -14.19
C SER A 308 -22.41 11.70 -12.83
N PRO A 309 -23.74 11.62 -12.59
CA PRO A 309 -24.27 11.16 -11.30
C PRO A 309 -23.89 9.71 -10.98
N LYS A 310 -23.62 8.89 -12.01
CA LYS A 310 -23.16 7.50 -11.84
C LYS A 310 -21.76 7.40 -11.24
N LEU A 311 -20.91 8.40 -11.45
CA LEU A 311 -19.51 8.41 -11.01
C LEU A 311 -19.30 9.14 -9.67
N THR A 312 -20.33 9.76 -9.10
CA THR A 312 -20.29 10.49 -7.82
C THR A 312 -19.51 9.74 -6.73
N SER A 313 -19.84 8.47 -6.50
CA SER A 313 -19.19 7.63 -5.47
C SER A 313 -17.74 7.27 -5.83
N TYR A 314 -17.44 7.13 -7.12
CA TYR A 314 -16.10 6.85 -7.63
C TYR A 314 -15.20 8.09 -7.54
N TYR A 315 -15.73 9.28 -7.80
CA TYR A 315 -15.02 10.55 -7.61
C TYR A 315 -14.70 10.78 -6.13
N ALA A 316 -15.67 10.58 -5.24
CA ALA A 316 -15.45 10.69 -3.80
C ALA A 316 -14.40 9.68 -3.28
N TYR A 317 -14.36 8.47 -3.84
CA TYR A 317 -13.33 7.48 -3.51
C TYR A 317 -11.92 7.98 -3.83
N TRP A 318 -11.70 8.52 -5.04
CA TRP A 318 -10.39 9.05 -5.42
C TRP A 318 -10.02 10.33 -4.68
N GLU A 319 -10.97 11.22 -4.45
CA GLU A 319 -10.76 12.43 -3.66
C GLU A 319 -10.29 12.09 -2.23
N ASN A 320 -10.94 11.12 -1.57
CA ASN A 320 -10.52 10.65 -0.26
C ASN A 320 -9.12 10.00 -0.32
N ARG A 321 -8.81 9.26 -1.38
CA ARG A 321 -7.48 8.67 -1.57
C ARG A 321 -6.40 9.74 -1.74
N ILE A 322 -6.68 10.81 -2.48
CA ILE A 322 -5.80 11.98 -2.65
C ILE A 322 -5.56 12.65 -1.29
N TYR A 323 -6.62 12.89 -0.51
CA TYR A 323 -6.51 13.45 0.83
C TYR A 323 -5.57 12.61 1.72
N GLN A 324 -5.79 11.29 1.78
CA GLN A 324 -4.94 10.38 2.55
C GLN A 324 -3.47 10.46 2.14
N VAL A 325 -3.20 10.47 0.83
CA VAL A 325 -1.84 10.56 0.28
C VAL A 325 -1.16 11.87 0.62
N LEU A 326 -1.87 13.00 0.53
CA LEU A 326 -1.34 14.31 0.91
C LEU A 326 -1.07 14.40 2.41
N THR A 327 -1.95 13.85 3.26
CA THR A 327 -1.68 13.76 4.70
C THR A 327 -0.43 12.93 5.00
N GLN A 328 -0.28 11.77 4.36
CA GLN A 328 0.90 10.90 4.53
C GLN A 328 2.18 11.56 4.00
N LEU A 329 2.12 12.27 2.88
CA LEU A 329 3.22 13.04 2.32
C LEU A 329 3.77 14.04 3.34
N ILE A 330 2.90 14.88 3.91
CA ILE A 330 3.31 15.90 4.88
C ILE A 330 3.84 15.24 6.16
N LEU A 331 3.13 14.23 6.69
CA LEU A 331 3.53 13.56 7.92
C LEU A 331 4.92 12.91 7.80
N LYS A 332 5.16 12.14 6.73
CA LYS A 332 6.46 11.49 6.48
C LYS A 332 7.59 12.51 6.32
N ASN A 333 7.34 13.61 5.62
CA ASN A 333 8.35 14.65 5.42
C ASN A 333 8.68 15.40 6.71
N LEU A 334 7.69 15.73 7.54
CA LEU A 334 7.93 16.34 8.85
C LEU A 334 8.69 15.38 9.79
N GLN A 335 8.33 14.10 9.81
CA GLN A 335 9.07 13.08 10.58
C GLN A 335 10.52 12.95 10.11
N ALA A 336 10.75 12.91 8.79
CA ALA A 336 12.09 12.86 8.22
C ALA A 336 12.92 14.12 8.57
N PHE A 337 12.30 15.31 8.50
CA PHE A 337 12.95 16.56 8.90
C PHE A 337 13.28 16.58 10.40
N ASN A 338 12.36 16.14 11.26
CA ASN A 338 12.61 16.03 12.69
C ASN A 338 13.77 15.08 13.00
N ALA A 339 13.82 13.93 12.31
CA ALA A 339 14.94 12.99 12.42
C ALA A 339 16.27 13.63 11.98
N ALA A 340 16.26 14.43 10.92
CA ALA A 340 17.43 15.17 10.46
C ALA A 340 17.88 16.26 11.46
N VAL A 341 16.93 16.95 12.12
CA VAL A 341 17.23 17.93 13.19
C VAL A 341 17.91 17.27 14.38
N LEU A 342 17.47 16.06 14.75
CA LEU A 342 18.01 15.31 15.88
C LEU A 342 19.27 14.49 15.53
N ALA A 343 19.58 14.34 14.24
CA ALA A 343 20.77 13.62 13.81
C ALA A 343 22.04 14.36 14.27
N ASN A 344 23.08 13.61 14.63
CA ASN A 344 24.40 14.16 14.95
C ASN A 344 25.19 14.53 13.69
N VAL A 345 24.52 15.17 12.72
CA VAL A 345 25.09 15.60 11.44
C VAL A 345 24.67 17.05 11.21
N PRO A 346 25.62 18.00 11.14
CA PRO A 346 25.29 19.41 10.97
C PRO A 346 24.78 19.68 9.55
N LEU A 347 23.65 20.40 9.45
CA LEU A 347 22.98 20.74 8.19
C LEU A 347 23.31 22.15 7.73
N PHE A 348 23.50 23.07 8.68
CA PHE A 348 23.83 24.46 8.44
C PHE A 348 24.72 25.02 9.55
N GLN A 349 25.33 26.17 9.29
CA GLN A 349 26.19 26.85 10.24
C GLN A 349 25.67 28.23 10.66
N THR A 350 25.97 28.60 11.90
CA THR A 350 25.72 29.92 12.49
C THR A 350 26.99 30.43 13.16
N GLU A 351 27.16 31.75 13.18
CA GLU A 351 28.34 32.40 13.73
C GLU A 351 28.00 33.00 15.11
N ALA A 352 28.91 32.89 16.08
CA ALA A 352 28.85 33.67 17.30
C ALA A 352 29.58 35.00 17.08
N ILE A 353 28.89 36.11 17.34
CA ILE A 353 29.45 37.45 17.23
C ILE A 353 29.28 38.22 18.53
N LEU A 354 30.15 39.20 18.74
CA LEU A 354 30.02 40.18 19.80
C LEU A 354 29.23 41.39 19.29
N SER A 355 27.97 41.50 19.70
CA SER A 355 27.14 42.68 19.50
C SER A 355 27.06 43.44 20.82
N VAL A 356 27.97 44.39 21.02
CA VAL A 356 28.20 45.05 22.32
C VAL A 356 26.86 45.48 22.96
N PRO A 357 26.56 45.07 24.20
CA PRO A 357 27.44 44.37 25.16
C PRO A 357 27.30 42.84 25.21
N GLU A 358 26.53 42.23 24.32
CA GLU A 358 26.13 40.81 24.38
C GLU A 358 26.78 39.94 23.29
N ILE A 359 26.92 38.65 23.60
CA ILE A 359 27.37 37.64 22.63
C ILE A 359 26.11 36.98 22.08
N VAL A 360 25.90 37.11 20.77
CA VAL A 360 24.69 36.63 20.10
C VAL A 360 25.05 35.73 18.93
N LEU A 361 24.12 34.84 18.58
CA LEU A 361 24.18 34.10 17.32
C LEU A 361 23.84 35.04 16.16
N GLN A 362 24.45 34.83 15.01
CA GLN A 362 24.10 35.48 13.76
C GLN A 362 23.72 34.41 12.72
N PRO A 363 22.44 34.35 12.28
CA PRO A 363 21.25 35.05 12.81
C PRO A 363 20.95 34.73 14.29
N ASN A 364 20.16 35.58 14.97
CA ASN A 364 19.84 35.35 16.38
C ASN A 364 18.95 34.10 16.56
N ALA A 365 18.91 33.55 17.78
CA ALA A 365 18.13 32.33 18.06
C ALA A 365 16.63 32.47 17.71
N SER A 366 16.03 33.63 17.98
CA SER A 366 14.63 33.92 17.63
C SER A 366 14.40 33.87 16.11
N ASP A 367 15.33 34.36 15.31
CA ASP A 367 15.23 34.35 13.86
C ASP A 367 15.35 32.92 13.32
N ILE A 368 16.24 32.10 13.91
CA ILE A 368 16.36 30.67 13.56
C ILE A 368 15.06 29.92 13.91
N ASP A 369 14.47 30.18 15.08
CA ASP A 369 13.17 29.63 15.48
C ASP A 369 12.06 30.05 14.50
N LYS A 370 11.98 31.34 14.15
CA LYS A 370 10.99 31.86 13.17
C LYS A 370 11.17 31.23 11.79
N MET A 371 12.40 31.10 11.30
CA MET A 371 12.70 30.48 10.02
C MET A 371 12.34 28.99 10.01
N THR A 372 12.57 28.29 11.13
CA THR A 372 12.17 26.89 11.29
C THR A 372 10.64 26.74 11.24
N VAL A 373 9.92 27.57 12.02
CA VAL A 373 8.45 27.56 12.02
C VAL A 373 7.89 27.90 10.64
N GLN A 374 8.48 28.88 9.94
CA GLN A 374 8.08 29.21 8.58
C GLN A 374 8.35 28.06 7.61
N CYS A 375 9.51 27.39 7.72
CA CYS A 375 9.85 26.25 6.86
C CYS A 375 8.87 25.07 7.04
N ILE A 376 8.45 24.79 8.28
CA ILE A 376 7.43 23.79 8.61
C ILE A 376 6.07 24.21 8.02
N ARG A 377 5.67 25.47 8.20
CA ARG A 377 4.44 26.01 7.63
C ARG A 377 4.42 25.87 6.12
N ASP A 378 5.47 26.34 5.45
CA ASP A 378 5.64 26.25 3.99
C ASP A 378 5.54 24.80 3.48
N CYS A 379 5.95 23.81 4.29
CA CYS A 379 5.78 22.39 3.95
C CYS A 379 4.31 21.98 3.96
N VAL A 380 3.54 22.35 4.99
CA VAL A 380 2.09 22.08 5.05
C VAL A 380 1.35 22.83 3.96
N GLU A 381 1.75 24.08 3.69
CA GLU A 381 1.14 24.95 2.67
C GLU A 381 1.31 24.44 1.24
N VAL A 382 2.20 23.48 0.98
CA VAL A 382 2.27 22.76 -0.31
C VAL A 382 0.89 22.21 -0.70
N THR A 383 0.09 21.79 0.27
CA THR A 383 -1.26 21.26 0.04
C THR A 383 -2.28 22.30 -0.44
N LYS A 384 -1.97 23.61 -0.38
CA LYS A 384 -2.81 24.68 -0.95
C LYS A 384 -2.88 24.60 -2.47
N HIS A 385 -1.84 24.07 -3.11
CA HIS A 385 -1.78 23.92 -4.58
C HIS A 385 -2.62 22.74 -5.10
N PHE A 386 -3.18 21.92 -4.21
CA PHE A 386 -4.05 20.80 -4.57
C PHE A 386 -5.50 21.21 -4.29
N VAL A 387 -6.17 21.68 -5.34
CA VAL A 387 -7.56 22.17 -5.29
C VAL A 387 -8.52 20.98 -5.17
N ARG A 388 -9.49 21.09 -4.26
CA ARG A 388 -10.54 20.08 -4.07
C ARG A 388 -11.51 20.06 -5.23
N TRP A 389 -12.27 18.97 -5.33
CA TRP A 389 -13.28 18.86 -6.37
C TRP A 389 -14.63 19.37 -5.85
N MET A 390 -15.47 19.88 -6.75
CA MET A 390 -16.85 20.17 -6.39
C MET A 390 -17.55 18.87 -6.01
N HIS A 391 -18.44 18.93 -5.01
CA HIS A 391 -19.12 17.77 -4.46
C HIS A 391 -19.71 16.87 -5.56
N GLY A 392 -19.31 15.60 -5.58
CA GLY A 392 -19.81 14.61 -6.53
C GLY A 392 -19.26 14.74 -7.95
N THR A 393 -18.19 15.51 -8.16
CA THR A 393 -17.57 15.73 -9.47
C THR A 393 -16.06 15.48 -9.42
N CYS A 394 -15.40 15.47 -10.58
CA CYS A 394 -13.94 15.52 -10.68
C CYS A 394 -13.44 16.87 -11.20
N ILE A 395 -14.20 17.95 -10.99
CA ILE A 395 -13.86 19.30 -11.44
C ILE A 395 -13.38 20.10 -10.24
N GLU A 396 -12.22 20.71 -10.39
CA GLU A 396 -11.63 21.59 -9.38
C GLU A 396 -12.56 22.76 -9.03
N CYS A 397 -12.66 23.05 -7.74
CA CYS A 397 -13.41 24.20 -7.25
C CYS A 397 -12.79 25.50 -7.79
N PRO A 398 -13.54 26.33 -8.54
CA PRO A 398 -13.03 27.61 -8.98
C PRO A 398 -12.80 28.53 -7.77
N PRO A 399 -11.88 29.51 -7.89
CA PRO A 399 -11.68 30.50 -6.84
C PRO A 399 -12.97 31.29 -6.57
N GLN A 400 -13.37 31.43 -5.31
CA GLN A 400 -14.55 32.18 -4.89
C GLN A 400 -14.14 33.51 -4.29
N HIS A 401 -14.83 34.59 -4.67
CA HIS A 401 -14.65 35.91 -4.08
C HIS A 401 -15.62 36.04 -2.91
N VAL A 402 -15.11 36.26 -1.70
CA VAL A 402 -15.94 36.42 -0.49
C VAL A 402 -16.14 37.90 -0.17
N GLU A 403 -15.09 38.72 -0.32
CA GLU A 403 -15.10 40.18 -0.21
C GLU A 403 -14.35 40.81 -1.41
N GLU A 404 -14.38 42.15 -1.56
CA GLU A 404 -13.85 42.88 -2.74
C GLU A 404 -12.39 42.55 -3.09
N ASP A 405 -11.58 42.09 -2.11
CA ASP A 405 -10.16 41.73 -2.29
C ASP A 405 -9.78 40.28 -1.86
N GLU A 406 -10.73 39.47 -1.35
CA GLU A 406 -10.41 38.11 -0.84
C GLU A 406 -10.91 36.98 -1.75
N VAL A 407 -9.95 36.30 -2.38
CA VAL A 407 -10.18 35.10 -3.20
C VAL A 407 -9.84 33.85 -2.41
N ILE A 408 -10.86 33.03 -2.10
CA ILE A 408 -10.70 31.75 -1.42
C ILE A 408 -10.69 30.61 -2.44
N THR A 409 -9.66 29.77 -2.38
CA THR A 409 -9.60 28.51 -3.14
C THR A 409 -9.71 27.33 -2.19
N PHE A 410 -10.73 26.50 -2.39
CA PHE A 410 -10.94 25.28 -1.60
C PHE A 410 -9.88 24.24 -1.96
N SER A 411 -8.90 24.07 -1.09
CA SER A 411 -7.79 23.13 -1.25
C SER A 411 -7.77 22.11 -0.12
N PHE A 412 -6.97 21.04 -0.27
CA PHE A 412 -6.80 20.05 0.80
C PHE A 412 -6.13 20.61 2.06
N TYR A 413 -5.53 21.80 1.98
CA TYR A 413 -4.86 22.47 3.11
C TYR A 413 -5.77 22.67 4.33
N SER A 414 -7.06 22.99 4.14
CA SER A 414 -7.99 23.24 5.26
C SER A 414 -8.05 22.08 6.24
N ASP A 415 -8.01 20.85 5.72
CA ASP A 415 -8.19 19.63 6.52
C ASP A 415 -6.83 19.07 6.93
N VAL A 416 -5.83 19.17 6.05
CA VAL A 416 -4.47 18.68 6.35
C VAL A 416 -3.81 19.52 7.45
N SER A 417 -3.99 20.85 7.45
CA SER A 417 -3.42 21.73 8.48
C SER A 417 -4.02 21.51 9.88
N GLN A 418 -5.26 21.01 9.94
CA GLN A 418 -5.96 20.69 11.20
C GLN A 418 -5.74 19.25 11.67
N ASN A 419 -4.96 18.45 10.93
CA ASN A 419 -4.70 17.07 11.32
C ASN A 419 -3.84 17.01 12.61
N PRO A 420 -4.31 16.34 13.68
CA PRO A 420 -3.60 16.29 14.96
C PRO A 420 -2.17 15.76 14.87
N LEU A 421 -1.93 14.76 14.02
CA LEU A 421 -0.59 14.16 13.85
C LEU A 421 0.39 15.15 13.20
N ILE A 422 -0.09 16.00 12.28
CA ILE A 422 0.74 17.01 11.63
C ILE A 422 1.08 18.13 12.61
N ILE A 423 0.09 18.59 13.39
CA ILE A 423 0.29 19.61 14.43
C ILE A 423 1.29 19.13 15.49
N GLU A 424 1.13 17.88 15.97
CA GLU A 424 2.04 17.29 16.95
C GLU A 424 3.48 17.22 16.43
N GLN A 425 3.69 16.76 15.18
CA GLN A 425 5.03 16.70 14.59
C GLN A 425 5.64 18.11 14.40
N ALA A 426 4.85 19.10 13.97
CA ALA A 426 5.31 20.48 13.84
C ALA A 426 5.77 21.08 15.17
N LEU A 427 5.01 20.84 16.25
CA LEU A 427 5.37 21.26 17.61
C LEU A 427 6.66 20.57 18.08
N LEU A 428 6.79 19.27 17.84
CA LEU A 428 7.97 18.50 18.24
C LEU A 428 9.25 19.04 17.59
N ILE A 429 9.23 19.32 16.28
CA ILE A 429 10.37 19.91 15.57
C ILE A 429 10.75 21.26 16.19
N THR A 430 9.76 22.13 16.42
CA THR A 430 9.98 23.47 16.99
C THR A 430 10.60 23.38 18.39
N GLN A 431 10.10 22.47 19.23
CA GLN A 431 10.65 22.24 20.56
C GLN A 431 12.09 21.70 20.52
N ASN A 432 12.41 20.83 19.57
CA ASN A 432 13.75 20.27 19.42
C ASN A 432 14.76 21.33 18.96
N VAL A 433 14.40 22.17 17.98
CA VAL A 433 15.24 23.29 17.55
C VAL A 433 15.43 24.32 18.67
N HIS A 434 14.37 24.64 19.42
CA HIS A 434 14.48 25.55 20.56
C HIS A 434 15.43 25.02 21.64
N LYS A 435 15.37 23.72 21.96
CA LYS A 435 16.30 23.06 22.89
C LYS A 435 17.74 23.13 22.41
N LEU A 436 17.97 22.93 21.11
CA LEU A 436 19.29 23.06 20.47
C LEU A 436 19.86 24.47 20.61
N LEU A 437 19.05 25.49 20.30
CA LEU A 437 19.46 26.88 20.43
C LEU A 437 19.73 27.28 21.89
N ALA A 438 18.96 26.74 22.84
CA ALA A 438 19.20 26.91 24.27
C ALA A 438 20.52 26.25 24.71
N SER A 439 20.85 25.07 24.16
CA SER A 439 22.14 24.40 24.39
C SER A 439 23.32 25.25 23.90
N LEU A 440 23.23 25.77 22.67
CA LEU A 440 24.23 26.69 22.11
C LEU A 440 24.36 27.97 22.94
N SER A 441 23.24 28.56 23.37
CA SER A 441 23.24 29.74 24.23
C SER A 441 23.90 29.45 25.59
N LYS A 442 23.67 28.28 26.17
CA LYS A 442 24.34 27.82 27.40
C LYS A 442 25.85 27.66 27.18
N TYR A 443 26.26 27.12 26.04
CA TYR A 443 27.67 27.00 25.64
C TYR A 443 28.36 28.36 25.47
N LEU A 444 27.63 29.40 25.07
CA LEU A 444 28.16 30.77 24.96
C LEU A 444 28.24 31.52 26.32
N LYS A 445 27.56 31.05 27.38
CA LYS A 445 27.58 31.73 28.70
C LYS A 445 28.98 31.93 29.31
N PRO A 446 29.92 30.94 29.28
CA PRO A 446 31.26 31.12 29.84
C PRO A 446 32.05 32.24 29.18
N TRP A 447 31.78 32.58 27.91
CA TRP A 447 32.43 33.69 27.21
C TRP A 447 32.07 35.06 27.81
N LYS A 448 31.00 35.14 28.62
CA LYS A 448 30.66 36.36 29.37
C LYS A 448 31.73 36.76 30.40
N LYS A 449 32.63 35.86 30.80
CA LYS A 449 33.75 36.20 31.70
C LYS A 449 34.68 37.28 31.12
N TYR A 450 34.73 37.40 29.79
CA TYR A 450 35.52 38.39 29.08
C TYR A 450 34.80 39.74 28.89
N GLN A 451 33.58 39.91 29.42
CA GLN A 451 32.75 41.11 29.20
C GLN A 451 33.41 42.43 29.57
N LEU A 452 34.31 42.42 30.55
CA LEU A 452 35.05 43.61 30.96
C LEU A 452 35.86 44.24 29.82
N LEU A 453 36.26 43.44 28.81
CA LEU A 453 37.04 43.92 27.66
C LEU A 453 36.28 44.91 26.76
N TRP A 454 34.96 44.83 26.71
CA TRP A 454 34.12 45.63 25.80
C TRP A 454 33.00 46.40 26.50
N LYS A 455 32.73 46.14 27.78
CA LYS A 455 31.80 46.94 28.58
C LYS A 455 32.44 48.18 29.19
N LEU A 456 33.75 48.15 29.44
CA LEU A 456 34.47 49.28 30.01
C LEU A 456 34.91 50.22 28.90
N ASP A 457 34.68 51.52 29.10
CA ASP A 457 35.24 52.55 28.23
C ASP A 457 36.75 52.61 28.45
N LYS A 458 37.51 52.35 27.37
CA LYS A 458 38.97 52.37 27.39
C LYS A 458 39.47 53.71 27.89
N GLY A 459 38.95 54.83 27.39
CA GLY A 459 39.37 56.19 27.72
C GLY A 459 39.22 56.48 29.21
N VAL A 460 38.01 56.26 29.75
CA VAL A 460 37.70 56.57 31.16
C VAL A 460 38.58 55.76 32.13
N VAL A 461 38.80 54.48 31.85
CA VAL A 461 39.65 53.63 32.70
C VAL A 461 41.10 54.06 32.60
N THR A 462 41.58 54.37 31.40
CA THR A 462 42.96 54.85 31.19
C THR A 462 43.22 56.21 31.82
N GLU A 463 42.26 57.13 31.78
CA GLU A 463 42.36 58.46 32.40
C GLU A 463 42.36 58.36 33.93
N ARG A 464 41.53 57.49 34.51
CA ARG A 464 41.55 57.21 35.96
C ARG A 464 42.91 56.65 36.40
N LEU A 465 43.43 55.68 35.67
CA LEU A 465 44.77 55.12 35.91
C LEU A 465 45.86 56.19 35.77
N ALA A 466 45.77 57.09 34.79
CA ALA A 466 46.72 58.19 34.65
C ALA A 466 46.66 59.18 35.84
N ALA A 467 45.47 59.42 36.39
CA ALA A 467 45.28 60.31 37.54
C ALA A 467 45.82 59.71 38.85
N GLU A 468 45.74 58.39 39.03
CA GLU A 468 46.19 57.69 40.25
C GLU A 468 47.72 57.54 40.37
N LYS A 469 48.48 57.79 39.28
CA LYS A 469 49.94 57.56 39.20
C LYS A 469 50.38 56.19 39.78
N PRO A 470 49.86 55.07 39.26
CA PRO A 470 50.17 53.75 39.77
C PRO A 470 51.63 53.34 39.51
N ALA A 471 52.15 52.43 40.33
CA ALA A 471 53.49 51.87 40.15
C ALA A 471 53.59 51.04 38.86
N CYS A 472 54.79 50.95 38.28
CA CYS A 472 55.06 50.15 37.08
C CYS A 472 54.65 48.67 37.23
N VAL A 473 54.68 48.12 38.45
CA VAL A 473 54.25 46.75 38.76
C VAL A 473 52.76 46.55 38.44
N THR A 474 51.92 47.54 38.73
CA THR A 474 50.47 47.48 38.43
C THR A 474 50.20 47.52 36.92
N PHE A 475 51.01 48.25 36.15
CA PHE A 475 50.95 48.21 34.69
C PHE A 475 51.36 46.83 34.14
N ASP A 476 52.43 46.23 34.67
CA ASP A 476 52.87 44.89 34.27
C ASP A 476 51.80 43.82 34.57
N GLU A 477 51.20 43.85 35.76
CA GLU A 477 50.11 42.95 36.14
C GLU A 477 48.90 43.04 35.17
N GLN A 478 48.50 44.26 34.79
CA GLN A 478 47.40 44.46 33.83
C GLN A 478 47.78 44.03 32.41
N LEU A 479 49.01 44.31 31.96
CA LEU A 479 49.49 43.88 30.64
C LEU A 479 49.57 42.36 30.56
N GLN A 480 50.10 41.69 31.59
CA GLN A 480 50.13 40.23 31.67
C GLN A 480 48.73 39.63 31.67
N PHE A 481 47.77 40.25 32.37
CA PHE A 481 46.37 39.82 32.34
C PHE A 481 45.80 39.82 30.90
N TYR A 482 45.91 40.93 30.17
CA TYR A 482 45.38 41.01 28.80
C TYR A 482 46.13 40.12 27.81
N LEU A 483 47.45 39.95 27.98
CA LEU A 483 48.25 39.02 27.18
C LEU A 483 47.77 37.57 27.37
N LYS A 484 47.55 37.16 28.62
CA LYS A 484 47.05 35.83 28.96
C LYS A 484 45.67 35.58 28.34
N VAL A 485 44.77 36.55 28.43
CA VAL A 485 43.44 36.48 27.79
C VAL A 485 43.54 36.29 26.27
N ALA A 486 44.42 37.04 25.59
CA ALA A 486 44.62 36.93 24.15
C ALA A 486 45.16 35.55 23.73
N GLN A 487 46.02 34.93 24.55
CA GLN A 487 46.55 33.58 24.32
C GLN A 487 45.49 32.50 24.59
N GLU A 488 44.78 32.57 25.73
CA GLU A 488 43.74 31.61 26.13
C GLU A 488 42.64 31.48 25.08
N VAL A 489 42.22 32.60 24.50
CA VAL A 489 41.13 32.65 23.50
C VAL A 489 41.55 32.02 22.17
N THR A 490 42.84 32.07 21.83
CA THR A 490 43.38 31.45 20.59
C THR A 490 43.45 29.93 20.68
N GLN A 491 43.53 29.37 21.89
CA GLN A 491 43.57 27.92 22.12
C GLN A 491 42.18 27.27 22.14
N GLN A 492 41.09 28.05 22.16
CA GLN A 492 39.74 27.52 22.15
C GLN A 492 39.37 26.94 20.77
N PRO A 493 38.59 25.84 20.71
CA PRO A 493 38.13 25.29 19.45
C PRO A 493 37.26 26.31 18.70
N LEU A 494 37.53 26.50 17.41
CA LEU A 494 36.81 27.48 16.57
C LEU A 494 35.44 26.97 16.09
N ILE A 495 35.19 25.67 16.20
CA ILE A 495 33.99 25.00 15.71
C ILE A 495 33.41 24.15 16.84
N LYS A 496 32.09 24.24 17.03
CA LYS A 496 31.32 23.35 17.91
C LYS A 496 30.09 22.87 17.15
N ASP A 497 29.97 21.57 16.97
CA ASP A 497 28.78 20.96 16.38
C ASP A 497 27.78 20.60 17.47
N GLU A 498 26.52 20.98 17.26
CA GLU A 498 25.38 20.64 18.10
C GLU A 498 24.24 20.12 17.22
N GLN A 499 24.21 18.80 17.03
CA GLN A 499 23.28 18.09 16.12
C GLN A 499 23.26 18.75 14.72
N CYS A 500 22.11 19.28 14.29
CA CYS A 500 21.95 19.89 12.97
C CYS A 500 22.61 21.28 12.81
N ILE A 501 23.17 21.87 13.88
CA ILE A 501 23.74 23.23 13.86
C ILE A 501 25.25 23.18 14.12
N ARG A 502 26.04 23.74 13.20
CA ARG A 502 27.46 24.04 13.42
C ARG A 502 27.64 25.47 13.92
N LEU A 503 28.23 25.65 15.10
CA LEU A 503 28.58 26.96 15.65
C LEU A 503 30.02 27.32 15.27
N GLN A 504 30.18 28.45 14.57
CA GLN A 504 31.48 29.05 14.28
C GLN A 504 31.82 30.14 15.31
N LEU A 505 32.94 29.97 16.00
CA LEU A 505 33.44 30.88 17.03
C LEU A 505 34.57 31.79 16.54
N ALA A 506 35.07 31.58 15.32
CA ALA A 506 36.18 32.38 14.77
C ALA A 506 35.94 33.90 14.83
N PRO A 507 34.76 34.45 14.48
CA PRO A 507 34.50 35.88 14.60
C PRO A 507 34.56 36.37 16.05
N LEU A 508 33.97 35.61 16.99
CA LEU A 508 34.01 35.94 18.42
C LEU A 508 35.44 35.93 18.97
N VAL A 509 36.19 34.87 18.69
CA VAL A 509 37.60 34.71 19.11
C VAL A 509 38.44 35.89 18.64
N TYR A 510 38.31 36.23 17.35
CA TYR A 510 39.00 37.37 16.75
C TYR A 510 38.66 38.69 17.46
N MET A 511 37.37 38.96 17.68
CA MET A 511 36.92 40.19 18.35
C MET A 511 37.40 40.31 19.80
N VAL A 512 37.43 39.20 20.55
CA VAL A 512 37.97 39.19 21.92
C VAL A 512 39.47 39.46 21.91
N GLN A 513 40.20 38.87 20.96
CA GLN A 513 41.64 39.06 20.81
C GLN A 513 41.99 40.51 20.42
N GLU A 514 41.28 41.08 19.45
CA GLU A 514 41.41 42.49 19.04
C GLU A 514 41.17 43.43 20.22
N ASN A 515 40.12 43.19 21.02
CA ASN A 515 39.82 44.02 22.18
C ASN A 515 40.93 43.94 23.24
N ALA A 516 41.44 42.74 23.54
CA ALA A 516 42.56 42.56 24.48
C ALA A 516 43.84 43.26 23.99
N ARG A 517 44.17 43.14 22.69
CA ARG A 517 45.30 43.86 22.07
C ARG A 517 45.12 45.37 22.11
N GLY A 518 43.90 45.86 21.91
CA GLY A 518 43.56 47.27 22.06
C GLY A 518 43.84 47.78 23.49
N TRP A 519 43.45 47.04 24.53
CA TRP A 519 43.76 47.38 25.92
C TRP A 519 45.27 47.42 26.20
N MET A 520 46.03 46.42 25.73
CA MET A 520 47.50 46.41 25.86
C MET A 520 48.15 47.63 25.19
N THR A 521 47.63 48.04 24.04
CA THR A 521 48.17 49.19 23.29
C THR A 521 47.90 50.50 24.02
N SER A 522 46.69 50.69 24.55
CA SER A 522 46.35 51.89 25.33
C SER A 522 47.15 51.99 26.64
N LEU A 523 47.27 50.88 27.38
CA LEU A 523 48.09 50.84 28.60
C LEU A 523 49.57 51.08 28.30
N GLY A 524 50.10 50.48 27.23
CA GLY A 524 51.48 50.70 26.80
C GLY A 524 51.76 52.16 26.43
N LYS A 525 50.81 52.85 25.80
CA LYS A 525 50.92 54.29 25.51
C LYS A 525 50.97 55.14 26.78
N LEU A 526 50.07 54.89 27.74
CA LEU A 526 50.07 55.62 29.02
C LEU A 526 51.36 55.42 29.81
N LEU A 527 51.85 54.18 29.89
CA LEU A 527 53.10 53.88 30.57
C LEU A 527 54.26 54.65 29.92
N ASN A 528 54.31 54.67 28.59
CA ASN A 528 55.32 55.41 27.84
C ASN A 528 55.21 56.93 28.08
N GLU A 529 54.00 57.50 28.09
CA GLU A 529 53.79 58.92 28.38
C GLU A 529 54.18 59.28 29.82
N SER A 530 53.87 58.43 30.80
CA SER A 530 54.25 58.62 32.20
C SER A 530 55.77 58.57 32.37
N ALA A 531 56.41 57.53 31.84
CA ALA A 531 57.87 57.37 31.88
C ALA A 531 58.58 58.52 31.17
N ARG A 532 58.05 58.99 30.03
CA ARG A 532 58.59 60.14 29.30
C ARG A 532 58.49 61.44 30.10
N LYS A 533 57.38 61.67 30.81
CA LYS A 533 57.23 62.84 31.70
C LYS A 533 58.20 62.81 32.87
N GLU A 534 58.37 61.66 33.53
CA GLU A 534 59.35 61.50 34.62
C GLU A 534 60.79 61.71 34.13
N LEU A 535 61.13 61.15 32.96
CA LEU A 535 62.47 61.29 32.38
C LEU A 535 62.76 62.75 32.00
N PHE A 536 61.79 63.49 31.45
CA PHE A 536 61.95 64.92 31.21
C PHE A 536 62.09 65.72 32.51
N GLY A 537 61.30 65.41 33.54
CA GLY A 537 61.44 66.06 34.85
C GLY A 537 62.83 65.85 35.46
N LEU A 538 63.33 64.61 35.44
CA LEU A 538 64.70 64.31 35.88
C LEU A 538 65.76 65.03 35.03
N HIS A 539 65.56 65.13 33.72
CA HIS A 539 66.48 65.85 32.85
C HIS A 539 66.52 67.35 33.14
N GLU A 540 65.37 67.97 33.43
CA GLU A 540 65.28 69.36 33.88
C GLU A 540 65.95 69.56 35.25
N GLU A 541 65.75 68.65 36.21
CA GLU A 541 66.41 68.71 37.52
C GLU A 541 67.95 68.58 37.41
N ILE A 542 68.44 67.70 36.53
CA ILE A 542 69.87 67.51 36.26
C ILE A 542 70.48 68.71 35.50
N GLN A 543 69.70 69.47 34.73
CA GLN A 543 70.18 70.67 34.03
C GLN A 543 70.20 71.92 34.93
N VAL A 544 69.41 71.95 36.00
CA VAL A 544 69.25 73.11 36.90
C VAL A 544 70.08 72.96 38.18
N GLY A 545 70.49 71.74 38.56
CA GLY A 545 71.51 71.49 39.60
C GLY A 545 72.92 71.42 39.02
#